data_AF-A0A9D5M6G7-F1
#
_entry.id   AF-A0A9D5M6G7-F1
#
_cell.length_a   1.000
_cell.length_b   1.000
_cell.length_c   1.000
_cell.angle_alpha   90.00
_cell.angle_beta   90.00
_cell.angle_gamma   90.00
#
_symmetry.space_group_name_H-M   'P 1'
#
loop_
_entity.id
_entity.type
_entity.pdbx_description
1 polymer ?
#
loop_
_entity_poly.entity_id
_entity_poly.type
_entity_poly.pdbx_seq_one_letter_code
_entity_poly.pdbx_strand_id
1 'polypeptide(L)'
;MSSEEKDLIRIRWHVDRSGETPKYCLVCQHPDHPDLYVETEASDTMTERTAKAYLMQQMYELGKEKGIAPRYLRFKINGIED
;
A
#
# COMPACT_ATOMS: atom_id res chain seq x y z
N MET A 1 9.91 7.66 21.43
CA MET A 1 8.94 7.47 20.34
C MET A 1 7.88 8.54 20.51
N SER A 2 7.85 9.55 19.64
CA SER A 2 6.83 10.60 19.63
C SER A 2 5.46 9.95 19.44
N SER A 3 4.41 10.44 20.10
CA SER A 3 3.04 9.94 19.94
C SER A 3 2.62 9.88 18.46
N GLU A 4 3.22 10.69 17.59
CA GLU A 4 2.95 10.70 16.15
C GLU A 4 3.28 9.39 15.44
N GLU A 5 4.28 8.62 15.85
CA GLU A 5 4.60 7.34 15.21
C GLU A 5 3.56 6.24 15.49
N LYS A 6 2.81 6.38 16.59
CA LYS A 6 1.77 5.40 16.97
C LYS A 6 0.53 5.51 16.08
N ASP A 7 0.29 6.69 15.51
CA ASP A 7 -0.88 6.96 14.66
C ASP A 7 -0.59 6.74 13.17
N LEU A 8 0.63 6.30 12.80
CA LEU A 8 1.00 6.06 11.41
C LEU A 8 0.54 4.68 10.95
N ILE A 9 -0.23 4.70 9.88
CA ILE A 9 -0.73 3.52 9.19
C ILE A 9 0.36 3.03 8.24
N ARG A 10 1.01 1.93 8.64
CA ARG A 10 2.09 1.32 7.87
C ARG A 10 1.52 0.47 6.74
N ILE A 11 1.77 0.91 5.51
CA ILE A 11 1.41 0.21 4.27
C ILE A 11 2.65 -0.48 3.73
N ARG A 12 2.61 -1.79 3.49
CA ARG A 12 3.73 -2.56 2.95
C ARG A 12 3.47 -3.03 1.54
N TRP A 13 4.52 -2.99 0.73
CA TRP A 13 4.54 -3.68 -0.55
C TRP A 13 4.65 -5.19 -0.37
N HIS A 14 3.81 -5.92 -1.12
CA HIS A 14 3.84 -7.36 -1.21
C HIS A 14 3.68 -7.79 -2.66
N VAL A 15 4.32 -8.89 -3.04
CA VAL A 15 4.10 -9.55 -4.33
C VAL A 15 3.60 -10.95 -4.02
N ASP A 16 2.33 -11.18 -4.26
CA ASP A 16 1.74 -12.51 -4.17
C ASP A 16 2.07 -13.28 -5.46
N ARG A 17 2.61 -14.49 -5.29
CA ARG A 17 3.01 -15.39 -6.36
C ARG A 17 2.37 -16.76 -6.22
N SER A 18 1.30 -16.88 -5.43
CA SER A 18 0.60 -18.16 -5.25
C SER A 18 -0.26 -18.54 -6.45
N GLY A 19 -0.63 -17.58 -7.30
CA GLY A 19 -1.42 -17.78 -8.51
C GLY A 19 -0.60 -17.98 -9.77
N GLU A 20 -1.29 -18.20 -10.89
CA GLU A 20 -0.69 -18.30 -12.23
C GLU A 20 -0.07 -16.95 -12.67
N THR A 21 -0.73 -15.85 -12.32
CA THR A 21 -0.23 -14.49 -12.54
C THR A 21 0.15 -13.85 -11.20
N PRO A 22 1.36 -13.29 -11.07
CA PRO A 22 1.74 -12.56 -9.86
C PRO A 22 0.80 -11.38 -9.59
N LYS A 23 0.49 -11.12 -8.33
CA LYS A 23 -0.23 -9.92 -7.91
C LYS A 23 0.67 -9.00 -7.13
N TYR A 24 0.57 -7.72 -7.41
CA TYR A 24 1.17 -6.65 -6.64
C TYR A 24 0.15 -6.14 -5.63
N CYS A 25 0.53 -6.03 -4.36
CA CYS A 25 -0.38 -5.61 -3.30
C CYS A 25 0.26 -4.55 -2.40
N LEU A 26 -0.56 -3.62 -1.92
CA LEU A 26 -0.25 -2.76 -0.78
C LEU A 26 -1.14 -3.17 0.39
N VAL A 27 -0.52 -3.60 1.48
CA VAL A 27 -1.20 -4.17 2.64
C VAL A 27 -0.99 -3.28 3.85
N CYS A 28 -2.08 -2.88 4.50
CA CYS A 28 -2.04 -2.20 5.78
C CYS A 28 -1.79 -3.19 6.93
N GLN A 29 -0.95 -2.79 7.89
CA GLN A 29 -0.69 -3.56 9.12
C GLN A 29 -1.30 -2.91 10.38
N HIS A 30 -2.13 -1.88 10.22
CA HIS A 30 -2.72 -1.16 11.34
C HIS A 30 -3.95 -1.90 11.89
N PRO A 31 -4.04 -2.15 13.22
CA PRO A 31 -5.15 -2.93 13.80
C PRO A 31 -6.52 -2.28 13.60
N ASP A 32 -6.59 -0.95 13.55
CA ASP A 32 -7.85 -0.22 13.34
C ASP A 32 -8.26 -0.09 11.87
N HIS A 33 -7.38 -0.47 10.95
CA HIS A 33 -7.61 -0.39 9.50
C HIS A 33 -7.21 -1.69 8.78
N PRO A 34 -7.75 -2.86 9.20
CA PRO A 34 -7.41 -4.15 8.61
C PRO A 34 -7.93 -4.31 7.17
N ASP A 35 -8.87 -3.45 6.78
CA ASP A 35 -9.54 -3.41 5.48
C ASP A 35 -8.85 -2.50 4.46
N LEU A 36 -7.76 -1.83 4.83
CA LEU A 36 -6.91 -1.09 3.89
C LEU A 36 -6.01 -2.06 3.11
N TYR A 37 -6.51 -2.46 1.96
CA TYR A 37 -5.84 -3.38 1.04
C TYR A 37 -6.15 -2.98 -0.40
N VAL A 38 -5.13 -2.92 -1.25
CA VAL A 38 -5.29 -2.73 -2.69
C VAL A 38 -4.35 -3.67 -3.43
N GLU A 39 -4.81 -4.23 -4.54
CA GLU A 39 -4.04 -5.15 -5.39
C GLU A 39 -4.22 -4.87 -6.88
N THR A 40 -3.25 -5.30 -7.67
CA THR A 40 -3.32 -5.30 -9.14
C THR A 40 -2.51 -6.47 -9.68
N GLU A 41 -2.94 -7.03 -10.80
CA GLU A 41 -2.25 -8.15 -11.44
C GLU A 41 -1.04 -7.67 -12.24
N ALA A 42 0.04 -8.45 -12.19
CA ALA A 42 1.18 -8.25 -13.06
C ALA A 42 0.78 -8.57 -14.51
N SER A 43 1.21 -7.74 -15.44
CA SER A 43 0.97 -7.94 -16.87
C SER A 43 2.11 -7.31 -17.67
N ASP A 44 2.13 -7.55 -18.98
CA ASP A 44 3.15 -6.99 -19.88
C ASP A 44 3.18 -5.45 -19.86
N THR A 45 2.05 -4.82 -19.53
CA THR A 45 1.93 -3.36 -19.40
C THR A 45 2.02 -2.88 -17.95
N MET A 46 1.93 -3.79 -16.97
CA MET A 46 1.94 -3.51 -15.55
C MET A 46 3.23 -4.02 -14.89
N THR A 47 4.28 -3.22 -14.99
CA THR A 47 5.56 -3.44 -14.29
C THR A 47 5.44 -3.17 -12.78
N GLU A 48 6.40 -3.64 -11.99
CA GLU A 48 6.47 -3.34 -10.56
C GLU A 48 6.47 -1.82 -10.28
N ARG A 49 7.15 -1.02 -11.11
CA ARG A 49 7.20 0.45 -10.95
C ARG A 49 5.84 1.10 -11.17
N THR A 50 5.16 0.73 -12.25
CA THR A 50 3.83 1.28 -12.58
C THR A 50 2.78 0.80 -11.60
N ALA A 51 2.86 -0.46 -11.15
CA ALA A 51 2.01 -1.02 -10.11
C ALA A 51 2.18 -0.29 -8.78
N LYS A 52 3.41 0.03 -8.36
CA LYS A 52 3.65 0.83 -7.14
C LYS A 52 2.92 2.18 -7.19
N ALA A 53 3.11 2.95 -8.27
CA ALA A 53 2.46 4.25 -8.41
C ALA A 53 0.93 4.13 -8.45
N TYR A 54 0.41 3.18 -9.24
CA TYR A 54 -1.01 2.90 -9.34
C TYR A 54 -1.62 2.51 -7.99
N LEU A 55 -1.03 1.55 -7.28
CA LEU A 55 -1.53 1.10 -5.98
C LEU A 55 -1.40 2.17 -4.90
N MET A 56 -0.34 2.99 -4.91
CA MET A 56 -0.23 4.12 -3.99
C MET A 56 -1.39 5.10 -4.19
N GLN A 57 -1.72 5.43 -5.44
CA GLN A 57 -2.87 6.28 -5.74
C GLN A 57 -4.18 5.65 -5.25
N GLN A 58 -4.41 4.37 -5.55
CA GLN A 58 -5.60 3.64 -5.07
C GLN A 58 -5.67 3.61 -3.54
N MET A 59 -4.55 3.44 -2.85
CA MET A 59 -4.49 3.48 -1.38
C MET A 59 -4.79 4.86 -0.82
N TYR A 60 -4.38 5.94 -1.49
CA TYR A 60 -4.76 7.31 -1.09
C TYR A 60 -6.25 7.57 -1.27
N GLU A 61 -6.83 7.12 -2.38
CA GLU A 61 -8.26 7.22 -2.65
C GLU A 61 -9.06 6.45 -1.58
N LEU A 62 -8.68 5.20 -1.31
CA LEU A 62 -9.28 4.38 -0.26
C LEU A 62 -9.12 5.00 1.15
N GLY A 63 -7.93 5.54 1.45
CA GLY A 63 -7.68 6.25 2.69
C GLY A 63 -8.61 7.45 2.85
N LYS A 64 -8.79 8.25 1.78
CA LYS A 64 -9.69 9.40 1.78
C LYS A 64 -11.15 9.00 2.03
N GLU A 65 -11.62 7.92 1.41
CA GLU A 65 -12.96 7.37 1.63
C GLU A 65 -13.18 6.93 3.09
N LYS A 66 -12.13 6.43 3.74
CA LYS A 66 -12.15 6.06 5.16
C LYS A 66 -11.87 7.22 6.13
N GLY A 67 -11.73 8.46 5.63
CA GLY A 67 -11.44 9.64 6.46
C GLY A 67 -10.00 9.72 6.96
N ILE A 68 -9.08 8.98 6.35
CA ILE A 68 -7.66 8.92 6.70
C ILE A 68 -6.92 9.94 5.87
N ALA A 69 -6.30 10.92 6.53
CA ALA A 69 -5.49 11.91 5.82
C ALA A 69 -4.22 11.26 5.26
N PRO A 70 -3.76 11.63 4.04
CA PRO A 70 -2.57 11.06 3.40
C PRO A 70 -1.31 11.08 4.26
N ARG A 71 -1.14 12.07 5.14
CA ARG A 71 0.00 12.20 6.07
C ARG A 71 0.14 11.04 7.07
N TYR A 72 -0.96 10.31 7.32
CA TYR A 72 -0.96 9.15 8.22
C TYR A 72 -0.58 7.85 7.49
N LEU A 73 -0.60 7.83 6.15
CA LEU A 73 -0.21 6.66 5.37
C LEU A 73 1.31 6.64 5.16
N ARG A 74 1.98 5.61 5.68
CA ARG A 74 3.43 5.40 5.51
C ARG A 74 3.68 4.18 4.65
N PHE A 75 4.13 4.43 3.43
CA PHE A 75 4.44 3.38 2.47
C PHE A 75 5.87 2.88 2.69
N LYS A 76 6.00 1.63 3.13
CA LYS A 76 7.27 0.90 3.15
C LYS A 76 7.35 0.02 1.91
N ILE A 77 7.80 0.64 0.83
CA ILE A 77 8.06 -0.01 -0.44
C ILE A 77 9.57 -0.23 -0.50
N ASN A 78 10.04 -1.48 -0.42
CA ASN A 78 11.47 -1.79 -0.38
C ASN A 78 12.23 -1.00 -1.46
N GLY A 79 13.11 -0.09 -1.04
CA GLY A 79 14.04 0.65 -1.90
C GLY A 79 13.84 2.16 -2.05
N ILE A 80 12.79 2.78 -1.48
CA ILE A 80 12.70 4.25 -1.42
C ILE A 80 12.47 4.64 0.04
N GLU A 81 13.56 4.73 0.78
CA GLU A 81 13.64 5.65 1.92
C GLU A 81 13.85 7.04 1.30
N ASP A 82 12.85 7.91 1.41
CA ASP A 82 13.02 9.35 1.23
C ASP A 82 13.48 9.94 2.57
#